data_AF-A0A4R4JTH4-F1
#
_entry.id   AF-A0A4R4JTH4-F1
#
_cell.length_a   1.000
_cell.length_b   1.000
_cell.length_c   1.000
_cell.angle_alpha   90.00
_cell.angle_beta   90.00
_cell.angle_gamma   90.00
#
_symmetry.space_group_name_H-M   'P 1'
#
loop_
_entity.id
_entity.type
_entity.pdbx_description
1 polymer ?
#
loop_
_entity_poly.entity_id
_entity_poly.type
_entity_poly.pdbx_seq_one_letter_code
_entity_poly.pdbx_strand_id
1 'polypeptide(L)' 'MAIGYFIRQGDKTTCGGEVLEADTRITMLGMAHAREGDRVSC' A
#
# COMPACT_ATOMS: atom_id res chain seq x y z
N MET A 1 -2.77 -22.25 9.51
CA MET A 1 -3.29 -20.97 8.97
C MET A 1 -2.12 -20.09 8.59
N ALA A 2 -2.15 -19.47 7.41
CA ALA A 2 -1.14 -18.50 7.00
C ALA A 2 -1.62 -17.09 7.36
N ILE A 3 -0.69 -16.22 7.76
CA ILE A 3 -0.95 -14.79 7.94
C ILE A 3 -0.65 -14.10 6.61
N GLY A 4 -1.61 -13.33 6.10
CA GLY A 4 -1.45 -12.51 4.90
C GLY A 4 -1.15 -11.05 5.25
N TYR A 5 -0.39 -10.38 4.40
CA TYR A 5 -0.09 -8.96 4.48
C TYR A 5 -0.48 -8.29 3.16
N PHE A 6 -0.82 -7.00 3.20
CA PHE A 6 -1.08 -6.19 2.02
C PHE A 6 -0.42 -4.83 2.17
N ILE A 7 -0.18 -4.15 1.05
CA ILE A 7 0.44 -2.84 1.00
C ILE A 7 -0.64 -1.77 1.07
N ARG A 8 -0.39 -0.72 1.85
CA ARG A 8 -1.26 0.46 1.99
C ARG A 8 -0.48 1.76 1.72
N GLN A 9 -1.23 2.84 1.55
CA GLN A 9 -0.65 4.18 1.49
C GLN A 9 0.20 4.48 2.74
N GLY A 10 1.38 5.06 2.54
CA GLY A 10 2.35 5.40 3.59
C GLY A 10 3.29 4.27 4.01
N ASP A 11 3.13 3.05 3.50
CA ASP A 11 4.08 1.97 3.76
C ASP A 11 5.45 2.30 3.16
N LYS A 12 6.51 1.92 3.88
CA LYS A 12 7.89 2.23 3.50
C LYS A 12 8.44 1.22 2.50
N THR A 13 9.16 1.73 1.51
CA THR A 13 9.87 0.92 0.53
C THR A 13 11.32 0.70 0.96
N THR A 14 11.97 -0.35 0.47
CA THR A 14 13.35 -0.68 0.83
C THR A 14 14.40 0.30 0.29
N CYS A 15 14.05 1.09 -0.72
CA CYS A 15 14.86 2.21 -1.23
C CYS A 15 14.84 3.46 -0.30
N GLY A 16 14.02 3.45 0.78
CA GLY A 16 13.85 4.60 1.68
C GLY A 16 12.69 5.54 1.32
N GLY A 17 11.86 5.18 0.34
CA GLY A 17 10.66 5.92 -0.03
C GLY A 17 9.39 5.45 0.69
N GLU A 18 8.23 5.91 0.21
CA GLU A 18 6.91 5.48 0.68
C GLU A 18 5.88 5.37 -0.44
N VAL A 19 4.85 4.56 -0.22
CA VAL A 19 3.70 4.43 -1.10
C VAL A 19 2.83 5.69 -1.02
N LEU A 20 2.65 6.38 -2.14
CA LEU A 20 1.96 7.67 -2.20
C LEU A 20 0.47 7.52 -2.52
N GLU A 21 0.08 6.46 -3.23
CA GLU A 21 -1.29 6.27 -3.71
C GLU A 21 -1.86 4.92 -3.29
N ALA A 22 -3.19 4.89 -3.15
CA ALA A 22 -3.99 3.70 -2.89
C ALA A 22 -5.43 3.96 -3.35
N ASP A 23 -6.19 2.90 -3.69
CA ASP A 23 -7.59 3.05 -4.12
C ASP A 23 -8.53 3.11 -2.92
N THR A 24 -9.24 4.22 -2.75
CA THR A 24 -10.22 4.40 -1.67
C THR A 24 -11.51 3.60 -1.88
N ARG A 25 -11.74 3.04 -3.07
CA ARG A 25 -12.86 2.15 -3.37
C ARG A 25 -12.60 0.71 -2.92
N ILE A 26 -11.33 0.35 -2.68
CA ILE A 26 -10.93 -0.98 -2.21
C ILE A 26 -10.24 -0.80 -0.86
N THR A 27 -10.98 -1.07 0.21
CA THR A 27 -10.45 -0.96 1.58
C THR A 27 -10.29 -2.34 2.20
N MET A 28 -9.17 -2.54 2.89
CA MET A 28 -8.88 -3.73 3.67
C MET A 28 -8.57 -3.29 5.10
N LEU A 29 -9.30 -3.84 6.08
CA LEU A 29 -9.14 -3.46 7.50
C LEU A 29 -9.28 -1.93 7.74
N GLY A 30 -10.15 -1.27 6.96
CA GLY A 30 -10.37 0.18 7.06
C GLY A 30 -9.29 1.05 6.41
N MET A 31 -8.32 0.45 5.71
CA MET A 31 -7.22 1.16 5.04
C MET A 31 -7.34 0.98 3.52
N ALA A 32 -7.07 2.04 2.77
CA ALA A 32 -7.02 1.96 1.31
C ALA A 32 -5.89 1.03 0.86
N HIS A 33 -6.20 0.07 0.00
CA HIS A 33 -5.25 -0.90 -0.52
C HIS A 33 -4.48 -0.32 -1.72
N ALA A 34 -3.16 -0.42 -1.68
CA ALA A 34 -2.31 -0.06 -2.81
C ALA A 34 -2.36 -1.15 -3.89
N ARG A 35 -2.32 -0.75 -5.16
CA ARG A 35 -2.40 -1.62 -6.33
C ARG A 35 -1.15 -1.46 -7.20
N GLU A 36 -1.01 -2.36 -8.16
CA GLU A 36 -0.02 -2.22 -9.21
C GLU A 36 -0.19 -0.88 -9.95
N GLY A 37 0.92 -0.15 -10.11
CA GLY A 37 0.95 1.16 -10.75
C GLY A 37 0.73 2.35 -9.82
N ASP A 38 0.33 2.14 -8.56
CA ASP A 38 0.25 3.23 -7.58
C ASP A 38 1.67 3.78 -7.31
N ARG A 39 1.77 5.11 -7.27
CA ARG A 39 3.07 5.80 -7.20
C ARG A 39 3.75 5.59 -5.85
N VAL A 40 5.07 5.60 -5.87
CA VAL A 40 5.94 5.67 -4.68
C VAL A 40 6.88 6.87 -4.80
N SER A 41 7.51 7.28 -3.70
CA SER A 41 8.34 8.50 -3.68
C SER A 41 9.75 8.33 -4.24
N CYS A 42 10.17 7.08 -4.48
CA CYS A 42 11.37 6.68 -5.22
C CYS A 42 10.91 5.94 -6.50
#